data_AF-A0A965T7X5-F1
#
_entry.id   AF-A0A965T7X5-F1
#
_cell.length_a   1.000
_cell.length_b   1.000
_cell.length_c   1.000
_cell.angle_alpha   90.00
_cell.angle_beta   90.00
_cell.angle_gamma   90.00
#
_symmetry.space_group_name_H-M   'P 1'
#
loop_
_entity.id
_entity.type
_entity.pdbx_description
1 polymer ?
#
loop_
_entity_poly.entity_id
_entity_poly.type
_entity_poly.pdbx_seq_one_letter_code
_entity_poly.pdbx_strand_id
1 'polypeptide(L)'
;MTKIKFERHDRFEKQIKKLIRKYRSLEEDLEIAKKFAIEAFHLEKINNEAVWLIPKFDKKIVQIYKLKKFSCKALKGKGNRSGIRIIYAFYPEKFEVEFLEIYFKERDDSDMDYEFVAKYLESNF
;
A
#
# COMPACT_ATOMS: atom_id res chain seq x y z
N MET A 1 16.45 9.42 -13.65
CA MET A 1 15.10 8.86 -13.42
C MET A 1 14.70 9.24 -12.01
N THR A 2 13.55 9.87 -11.82
CA THR A 2 12.97 10.09 -10.50
C THR A 2 12.60 8.73 -9.91
N LYS A 3 12.94 8.48 -8.65
CA LYS A 3 12.63 7.23 -7.95
C LYS A 3 11.85 7.58 -6.69
N ILE A 4 10.86 6.77 -6.35
CA ILE A 4 10.13 6.94 -5.10
C ILE A 4 10.98 6.40 -3.95
N LYS A 5 11.11 7.19 -2.88
CA LYS A 5 11.62 6.70 -1.59
C LYS A 5 10.51 5.95 -0.88
N PHE A 6 10.80 4.73 -0.41
CA PHE A 6 9.81 3.89 0.28
C PHE A 6 10.19 3.71 1.76
N GLU A 7 9.28 4.08 2.64
CA GLU A 7 9.36 3.89 4.08
C GLU A 7 8.20 3.03 4.59
N ARG A 8 8.33 2.53 5.83
CA ARG A 8 7.32 1.71 6.49
C ARG A 8 7.02 2.29 7.86
N HIS A 9 5.76 2.59 8.11
CA HIS A 9 5.30 2.90 9.44
C HIS A 9 5.42 1.65 10.34
N ASP A 10 5.68 1.84 11.64
CA ASP A 10 5.82 0.76 12.62
C ASP A 10 4.62 -0.21 12.63
N ARG A 11 3.41 0.32 12.42
CA ARG A 11 2.19 -0.49 12.31
C ARG A 11 2.27 -1.45 11.14
N PHE A 12 2.61 -0.96 9.95
CA PHE A 12 2.77 -1.77 8.75
C PHE A 12 3.85 -2.84 8.95
N GLU A 13 5.00 -2.45 9.51
CA GLU A 13 6.12 -3.36 9.75
C GLU A 13 5.73 -4.52 10.69
N LYS A 14 4.95 -4.24 11.74
CA LYS A 14 4.40 -5.29 12.62
C LYS A 14 3.41 -6.20 11.91
N GLN A 15 2.55 -5.65 11.03
CA GLN A 15 1.55 -6.41 10.29
C GLN A 15 2.19 -7.31 9.21
N ILE A 16 3.10 -6.77 8.40
CA ILE A 16 3.76 -7.53 7.34
C ILE A 16 4.59 -8.68 7.91
N LYS A 17 5.30 -8.47 9.03
CA LYS A 17 6.01 -9.54 9.76
C LYS A 17 5.10 -10.69 10.18
N LYS A 18 3.87 -10.40 10.60
CA LYS A 18 2.87 -11.44 10.94
C LYS A 18 2.41 -12.19 9.70
N LEU A 19 2.19 -11.49 8.58
CA LEU A 19 1.73 -12.07 7.32
C LEU A 19 2.81 -12.91 6.62
N ILE A 20 4.07 -12.49 6.63
CA ILE A 20 5.21 -13.22 6.03
C ILE A 20 5.33 -14.65 6.56
N ARG A 21 5.01 -14.87 7.85
CA ARG A 21 5.01 -16.21 8.45
C ARG A 21 4.09 -17.19 7.72
N LYS A 22 2.98 -16.69 7.14
CA LYS A 22 2.00 -17.46 6.36
C LYS A 22 2.29 -17.38 4.85
N TYR A 23 2.79 -16.23 4.39
CA TYR A 23 2.98 -15.90 2.98
C TYR A 23 4.43 -15.48 2.74
N ARG A 24 5.33 -16.47 2.59
CA ARG A 24 6.79 -16.23 2.56
C ARG A 24 7.27 -15.33 1.43
N SER A 25 6.52 -15.24 0.32
CA SER A 25 6.85 -14.38 -0.83
C SER A 25 6.45 -12.92 -0.65
N LEU A 26 5.75 -12.56 0.43
CA LEU A 26 5.09 -11.26 0.55
C LEU A 26 6.05 -10.07 0.42
N GLU A 27 7.30 -10.24 0.86
CA GLU A 27 8.33 -9.21 0.74
C GLU A 27 8.75 -8.97 -0.73
N GLU A 28 8.99 -10.06 -1.47
CA GLU A 28 9.27 -9.97 -2.92
C GLU A 28 8.05 -9.42 -3.68
N ASP A 29 6.85 -9.87 -3.30
CA ASP A 29 5.60 -9.43 -3.89
C ASP A 29 5.40 -7.92 -3.67
N LEU A 30 5.82 -7.38 -2.51
CA LEU A 30 5.81 -5.95 -2.22
C LEU A 30 6.78 -5.17 -3.12
N GLU A 31 8.00 -5.68 -3.36
CA GLU A 31 8.94 -5.04 -4.28
C GLU A 31 8.42 -4.98 -5.71
N ILE A 32 7.71 -6.03 -6.16
CA ILE A 32 7.02 -6.04 -7.46
C ILE A 32 5.91 -4.97 -7.49
N ALA A 33 5.10 -4.89 -6.43
CA ALA A 33 4.02 -3.91 -6.34
C ALA A 33 4.53 -2.45 -6.33
N LYS A 34 5.66 -2.19 -5.64
CA LYS A 34 6.31 -0.87 -5.66
C LYS A 34 6.57 -0.40 -7.09
N LYS A 35 7.22 -1.24 -7.90
CA LYS A 35 7.58 -0.90 -9.28
C LYS A 35 6.39 -0.84 -10.22
N PHE A 36 5.63 -1.93 -10.30
CA PHE A 36 4.65 -2.12 -11.36
C PHE A 36 3.25 -1.58 -11.04
N ALA A 37 3.00 -1.17 -9.80
CA ALA A 37 1.75 -0.50 -9.43
C ALA A 37 1.99 0.91 -8.92
N ILE A 38 2.86 1.11 -7.93
CA ILE A 38 2.99 2.41 -7.25
C ILE A 38 3.81 3.39 -8.10
N GLU A 39 5.01 3.03 -8.54
CA GLU A 39 5.84 3.86 -9.41
C GLU A 39 5.18 4.08 -10.78
N ALA A 40 4.67 3.02 -11.40
CA ALA A 40 3.91 3.12 -12.66
C ALA A 40 2.74 4.13 -12.56
N PHE A 41 2.00 4.12 -11.46
CA PHE A 41 0.88 5.06 -11.27
C PHE A 41 1.36 6.50 -11.00
N HIS A 42 2.29 6.70 -10.07
CA HIS A 42 2.67 8.04 -9.62
C HIS A 42 3.66 8.74 -10.54
N LEU A 43 4.66 8.01 -11.06
CA LEU A 43 5.72 8.56 -11.89
C LEU A 43 5.36 8.50 -13.37
N GLU A 44 4.86 7.36 -13.84
CA GLU A 44 4.63 7.10 -15.28
C GLU A 44 3.20 7.45 -15.71
N LYS A 45 2.31 7.76 -14.75
CA LYS A 45 0.88 8.06 -14.97
C LYS A 45 0.12 6.91 -15.65
N ILE A 46 0.60 5.68 -15.47
CA ILE A 46 -0.03 4.46 -15.98
C ILE A 46 -1.00 3.93 -14.92
N ASN A 47 -2.30 3.98 -15.23
CA ASN A 47 -3.33 3.43 -14.37
C ASN A 47 -3.70 2.01 -14.79
N ASN A 48 -3.15 1.00 -14.12
CA ASN A 48 -3.52 -0.41 -14.27
C ASN A 48 -4.69 -0.83 -13.34
N GLU A 49 -5.36 0.16 -12.76
CA GLU A 49 -6.41 0.03 -11.73
C GLU A 49 -5.94 -0.82 -10.54
N ALA A 50 -4.68 -0.74 -10.14
CA ALA A 50 -4.18 -1.36 -8.91
C ALA A 50 -4.23 -0.41 -7.72
N VAL A 51 -4.16 0.90 -7.97
CA VAL A 51 -4.06 1.98 -6.98
C VAL A 51 -5.33 2.83 -7.02
N TRP A 52 -5.86 3.16 -5.85
CA TRP A 52 -7.04 4.03 -5.69
C TRP A 52 -6.79 5.10 -4.64
N LEU A 53 -7.09 6.35 -4.97
CA LEU A 53 -7.12 7.45 -4.00
C LEU A 53 -8.23 7.19 -2.97
N ILE A 54 -8.01 7.61 -1.73
CA ILE A 54 -9.04 7.66 -0.68
C ILE A 54 -9.46 9.12 -0.52
N PRO A 55 -10.56 9.57 -1.17
CA PRO A 55 -10.87 10.99 -1.30
C PRO A 55 -11.04 11.71 0.04
N LYS A 56 -11.49 11.00 1.07
CA LYS A 56 -11.67 11.52 2.43
C LYS A 56 -10.38 12.14 3.02
N PHE A 57 -9.21 11.72 2.55
CA PHE A 57 -7.91 12.10 3.08
C PHE A 57 -7.00 12.75 2.03
N ASP A 58 -7.56 13.26 0.94
CA ASP A 58 -6.77 13.93 -0.10
C ASP A 58 -6.34 15.34 0.37
N LYS A 59 -5.05 15.48 0.70
CA LYS A 59 -4.41 16.77 1.00
C LYS A 59 -3.34 17.04 -0.07
N LYS A 60 -3.05 18.32 -0.35
CA LYS A 60 -2.00 18.68 -1.34
C LYS A 60 -0.62 18.13 -0.98
N ILE A 61 -0.29 18.16 0.32
CA ILE A 61 1.01 17.74 0.86
C ILE A 61 1.15 16.23 1.02
N VAL A 62 0.03 15.53 1.19
CA VAL A 62 -0.01 14.07 1.41
C VAL A 62 -1.34 13.51 0.91
N GLN A 63 -1.26 12.41 0.19
CA GLN A 63 -2.42 11.75 -0.37
C GLN A 63 -2.46 10.29 0.10
N ILE A 64 -3.62 9.83 0.54
CA ILE A 64 -3.77 8.44 1.00
C ILE A 64 -4.32 7.58 -0.13
N TYR A 65 -3.64 6.48 -0.41
CA TYR A 65 -4.00 5.53 -1.44
C TYR A 65 -4.20 4.12 -0.88
N LYS A 66 -5.05 3.35 -1.56
CA LYS A 66 -5.30 1.93 -1.33
C LYS A 66 -4.83 1.15 -2.56
N LEU A 67 -3.89 0.23 -2.38
CA LEU A 67 -3.53 -0.78 -3.37
C LEU A 67 -4.45 -1.99 -3.19
N LYS A 68 -5.30 -2.31 -4.18
CA LYS A 68 -6.22 -3.48 -4.11
C LYS A 68 -5.85 -4.62 -5.06
N LYS A 69 -5.15 -4.37 -6.18
CA LYS A 69 -4.63 -5.45 -7.04
C LYS A 69 -3.20 -5.75 -6.61
N PHE A 70 -3.06 -6.71 -5.71
CA PHE A 70 -1.76 -7.17 -5.20
C PHE A 70 -1.59 -8.64 -5.55
N SER A 71 -0.59 -8.96 -6.36
CA SER A 71 -0.23 -10.34 -6.66
C SER A 71 0.58 -10.92 -5.50
N CYS A 72 0.28 -12.14 -5.07
CA CYS A 72 1.06 -12.82 -4.05
C CYS A 72 1.38 -14.25 -4.49
N LYS A 73 2.66 -14.56 -4.72
CA LYS A 73 3.07 -15.88 -5.23
C LYS A 73 2.69 -17.02 -4.29
N ALA A 74 2.68 -16.77 -2.97
CA ALA A 74 2.27 -17.74 -1.96
C ALA A 74 0.76 -18.10 -2.05
N LEU A 75 -0.07 -17.26 -2.68
CA LEU A 75 -1.50 -17.48 -2.90
C LEU A 75 -1.73 -17.98 -4.33
N LYS A 76 -1.50 -19.28 -4.53
CA LYS A 76 -1.68 -19.93 -5.84
C LYS A 76 -3.11 -19.79 -6.36
N GLY A 77 -3.25 -19.61 -7.68
CA GLY A 77 -4.55 -19.56 -8.37
C GLY A 77 -5.32 -18.23 -8.24
N LYS A 78 -4.80 -17.25 -7.49
CA LYS A 78 -5.49 -15.96 -7.25
C LYS A 78 -5.00 -14.81 -8.13
N GLY A 79 -3.85 -14.96 -8.81
CA GLY A 79 -3.27 -13.89 -9.63
C GLY A 79 -3.08 -12.59 -8.84
N ASN A 80 -3.46 -11.45 -9.43
CA ASN A 80 -3.44 -10.13 -8.77
C ASN A 80 -4.64 -9.87 -7.84
N ARG A 81 -5.53 -10.86 -7.67
CA ARG A 81 -6.68 -10.83 -6.74
C ARG A 81 -6.37 -11.68 -5.50
N SER A 82 -5.22 -11.44 -4.87
CA SER A 82 -4.85 -12.15 -3.64
C SER A 82 -5.81 -11.88 -2.47
N GLY A 83 -6.55 -10.77 -2.51
CA GLY A 83 -7.34 -10.27 -1.39
C GLY A 83 -6.57 -9.40 -0.40
N ILE A 84 -5.23 -9.34 -0.54
CA ILE A 84 -4.35 -8.45 0.25
C ILE A 84 -4.54 -7.01 -0.22
N ARG A 85 -4.65 -6.10 0.74
CA ARG A 85 -4.74 -4.65 0.50
C ARG A 85 -3.68 -3.94 1.30
N ILE A 86 -3.12 -2.88 0.71
CA ILE A 86 -2.11 -2.03 1.35
C ILE A 86 -2.62 -0.58 1.32
N ILE A 87 -2.49 0.10 2.45
CA ILE A 87 -2.73 1.54 2.60
C ILE A 87 -1.37 2.23 2.69
N TYR A 88 -1.20 3.30 1.93
CA TYR A 88 0.02 4.09 1.96
C TYR A 88 -0.26 5.58 1.80
N ALA A 89 0.61 6.39 2.40
CA ALA A 89 0.68 7.83 2.16
C ALA A 89 1.66 8.10 1.01
N PHE A 90 1.28 8.96 0.08
CA PHE A 90 2.15 9.49 -0.97
C PHE A 90 2.36 10.98 -0.75
N TYR A 91 3.62 11.40 -0.81
CA TYR A 91 4.06 12.79 -0.67
C TYR A 91 4.54 13.29 -2.03
N PRO A 92 3.70 13.99 -2.81
CA PRO A 92 4.00 14.30 -4.20
C PRO A 92 5.26 15.15 -4.37
N GLU A 93 5.49 16.13 -3.48
CA GLU A 93 6.64 17.02 -3.55
C GLU A 93 7.97 16.33 -3.19
N LYS A 94 7.91 15.28 -2.37
CA LYS A 94 9.08 14.53 -1.90
C LYS A 94 9.37 13.26 -2.71
N PHE A 95 8.44 12.85 -3.58
CA PHE A 95 8.44 11.53 -4.21
C PHE A 95 8.65 10.42 -3.18
N GLU A 96 7.86 10.45 -2.11
CA GLU A 96 7.98 9.52 -1.00
C GLU A 96 6.67 8.76 -0.77
N VAL A 97 6.80 7.48 -0.44
CA VAL A 97 5.70 6.61 -0.06
C VAL A 97 5.99 6.03 1.31
N GLU A 98 5.08 6.21 2.25
CA GLU A 98 5.10 5.54 3.54
C GLU A 98 3.98 4.50 3.60
N PHE A 99 4.33 3.23 3.79
CA PHE A 99 3.34 2.19 3.99
C PHE A 99 2.76 2.26 5.39
N LEU A 100 1.43 2.35 5.49
CA LEU A 100 0.72 2.61 6.74
C LEU A 100 0.06 1.34 7.31
N GLU A 101 -0.56 0.55 6.43
CA GLU A 101 -1.32 -0.63 6.84
C GLU A 101 -1.35 -1.71 5.76
N ILE A 102 -1.35 -2.99 6.17
CA ILE A 102 -1.58 -4.15 5.31
C ILE A 102 -2.57 -5.11 5.97
N TYR A 103 -3.55 -5.59 5.20
CA TYR A 103 -4.60 -6.51 5.67
C TYR A 103 -5.12 -7.43 4.56
N PHE A 104 -5.87 -8.46 4.96
CA PHE A 104 -6.41 -9.48 4.07
C PHE A 104 -7.93 -9.43 4.03
N LYS A 105 -8.50 -8.61 3.14
CA LYS A 105 -9.96 -8.41 3.10
C LYS A 105 -10.74 -9.64 2.67
N GLU A 106 -10.27 -10.44 1.72
CA GLU A 106 -11.06 -11.61 1.28
C GLU A 106 -11.16 -12.73 2.32
N ARG A 107 -10.28 -12.73 3.32
CA ARG A 107 -10.21 -13.78 4.35
C ARG A 107 -10.85 -13.32 5.64
N ASP A 108 -10.57 -12.08 6.03
CA ASP A 108 -10.92 -11.56 7.35
C ASP A 108 -12.03 -10.48 7.28
N ASP A 109 -12.62 -10.27 6.09
CA ASP A 109 -13.56 -9.18 5.74
C ASP A 109 -13.16 -7.80 6.27
N SER A 110 -11.85 -7.56 6.39
CA SER A 110 -11.33 -6.33 6.96
C SER A 110 -11.44 -5.15 5.98
N ASP A 111 -11.39 -3.95 6.54
CA ASP A 111 -11.18 -2.71 5.80
C ASP A 111 -10.06 -1.90 6.47
N MET A 112 -9.69 -0.79 5.83
CA MET A 112 -8.76 0.21 6.35
C MET A 112 -9.19 0.71 7.72
N ASP A 113 -8.23 0.89 8.62
CA ASP A 113 -8.42 1.59 9.88
C ASP A 113 -8.43 3.12 9.64
N TYR A 114 -9.63 3.67 9.47
CA TYR A 114 -9.85 5.09 9.22
C TYR A 114 -9.42 5.98 10.38
N GLU A 115 -9.57 5.53 11.63
CA GLU A 115 -9.18 6.30 12.81
C GLU A 115 -7.67 6.41 12.90
N PHE A 116 -6.96 5.32 12.63
CA PHE A 116 -5.51 5.34 12.59
C PHE A 116 -4.98 6.31 11.53
N VAL A 117 -5.53 6.29 10.32
CA VAL A 117 -5.08 7.21 9.26
C VAL A 117 -5.44 8.66 9.57
N ALA A 118 -6.59 8.93 10.19
CA ALA A 118 -6.89 10.27 10.68
C ALA A 118 -5.85 10.75 11.70
N LYS A 119 -5.53 9.94 12.71
CA LYS A 119 -4.51 10.24 13.74
C LYS A 119 -3.11 10.43 13.16
N TYR A 120 -2.72 9.59 12.20
CA TYR A 120 -1.46 9.73 11.47
C TYR A 120 -1.38 11.09 10.76
N LEU A 121 -2.47 11.49 10.10
CA LEU A 121 -2.52 12.77 9.40
C LEU A 121 -2.55 13.98 10.33
N GLU A 122 -3.12 13.87 11.53
CA GLU A 122 -3.13 14.92 12.57
C GLU A 122 -1.77 15.05 13.28
N SER A 123 -1.03 13.94 13.42
CA SER A 123 0.26 13.95 14.12
C SER A 123 1.40 14.47 13.24
N ASN A 124 1.22 14.44 11.93
CA ASN A 124 2.26 14.79 10.95
C ASN A 124 1.98 16.13 10.24
N PHE A 125 0.79 16.72 10.43
CA PHE A 125 0.33 17.97 9.77
C PHE A 125 -0.73 18.71 10.57
#